data_AF-A0AAN5CYD6-F1
#
_entry.id   AF-A0AAN5CYD6-F1
#
_cell.length_a   1.000
_cell.length_b   1.000
_cell.length_c   1.000
_cell.angle_alpha   90.00
_cell.angle_beta   90.00
_cell.angle_gamma   90.00
#
_symmetry.space_group_name_H-M   'P 1'
#
loop_
_entity.id
_entity.type
_entity.pdbx_description
1 polymer ?
#
loop_
_entity_poly.entity_id
_entity_poly.type
_entity_poly.pdbx_seq_one_letter_code
_entity_poly.pdbx_strand_id
1 'polypeptide(L)'
;MVPFNANDPKYHSCCCGAHVTKLVRILIVITLFCQLLSFSHFGILFISGCCIVILGAIGVFKESRAIILIYIGLNVICKAFDVTFSLAFWNLAQFIKDRDVSQQLPVVYEVRIDQPIRIAASALGSEDPTFIPVNVSVPFAPVEQSEIAVPGETPPPYEEK
;
A
#
# COMPACT_ATOMS: atom_id res chain seq x y z
N MET A 1 1.67 -34.36 30.87
CA MET A 1 1.60 -32.90 31.06
C MET A 1 1.44 -32.64 32.55
N VAL A 2 2.35 -31.89 33.17
CA VAL A 2 2.22 -31.51 34.58
C VAL A 2 1.06 -30.49 34.69
N PRO A 3 0.06 -30.70 35.55
CA PRO A 3 -1.05 -29.76 35.71
C PRO A 3 -0.55 -28.40 36.21
N PHE A 4 -1.22 -27.34 35.77
CA PHE A 4 -0.91 -25.97 36.16
C PHE A 4 -1.16 -25.77 37.67
N ASN A 5 -0.12 -25.40 38.43
CA ASN A 5 -0.28 -24.98 39.82
C ASN A 5 -0.47 -23.45 39.88
N ALA A 6 -1.67 -23.01 40.23
CA ALA A 6 -2.02 -21.58 40.31
C ALA A 6 -1.33 -20.83 41.46
N ASN A 7 -0.88 -21.55 42.49
CA ASN A 7 -0.24 -20.95 43.67
C ASN A 7 1.29 -20.93 43.58
N ASP A 8 1.87 -21.29 42.44
CA ASP A 8 3.32 -21.27 42.26
C ASP A 8 3.81 -19.81 42.11
N PRO A 9 4.68 -19.32 43.01
CA PRO A 9 5.12 -17.92 43.04
C PRO A 9 5.86 -17.50 41.75
N LYS A 10 6.31 -18.46 40.94
CA LYS A 10 6.88 -18.20 39.62
C LYS A 10 5.94 -17.43 38.67
N TYR A 11 4.63 -17.45 38.92
CA TYR A 11 3.63 -16.80 38.05
C TYR A 11 3.14 -15.44 38.56
N HIS A 12 3.71 -14.94 39.66
CA HIS A 12 3.52 -13.56 40.09
C HIS A 12 4.49 -12.65 39.32
N SER A 13 3.99 -12.06 38.23
CA SER A 13 4.76 -11.11 37.43
C SER A 13 4.67 -9.67 37.95
N CYS A 14 5.70 -8.91 37.54
CA CYS A 14 6.13 -7.59 37.98
C CYS A 14 5.02 -6.52 38.19
N CYS A 15 5.17 -5.77 39.28
CA CYS A 15 4.56 -4.47 39.63
C CYS A 15 3.25 -4.42 40.44
N CYS A 16 2.34 -5.41 40.43
CA CYS A 16 1.10 -5.31 41.24
C CYS A 16 0.58 -6.66 41.78
N GLY A 17 1.36 -7.74 41.68
CA GLY A 17 0.87 -9.09 41.99
C GLY A 17 -0.26 -9.57 41.07
N ALA A 18 -0.48 -8.89 39.93
CA ALA A 18 -1.49 -9.25 38.96
C ALA A 18 -1.06 -10.54 38.24
N HIS A 19 -1.82 -11.61 38.46
CA HIS A 19 -1.56 -12.91 37.85
C HIS A 19 -1.66 -12.81 36.32
N VAL A 20 -0.73 -13.44 35.59
CA VAL A 20 -0.61 -13.34 34.12
C VAL A 20 -1.93 -13.66 33.40
N THR A 21 -2.74 -14.58 33.92
CA THR A 21 -4.06 -14.89 33.33
C THR A 21 -5.05 -13.73 33.40
N LYS A 22 -4.97 -12.85 34.40
CA LYS A 22 -5.84 -11.65 34.47
C LYS A 22 -5.47 -10.65 33.38
N LEU A 23 -4.17 -10.41 33.17
CA LEU A 23 -3.69 -9.54 32.09
C LEU A 23 -4.06 -10.08 30.71
N VAL A 24 -3.91 -11.39 30.50
CA VAL A 24 -4.30 -12.05 29.23
C VAL A 24 -5.80 -11.88 28.95
N ARG A 25 -6.66 -12.02 29.98
CA ARG A 25 -8.11 -11.79 29.83
C ARG A 25 -8.40 -10.35 29.40
N ILE A 26 -7.77 -9.35 30.02
CA ILE A 26 -7.94 -7.94 29.67
C ILE A 26 -7.46 -7.67 28.24
N LEU A 27 -6.30 -8.19 27.86
CA LEU A 27 -5.74 -8.09 26.50
C LEU A 27 -6.65 -8.69 25.44
N ILE A 28 -7.31 -9.82 25.73
CA ILE A 28 -8.26 -10.43 24.79
C ILE A 28 -9.51 -9.57 24.64
N VAL A 29 -10.02 -8.98 25.72
CA VAL A 29 -11.16 -8.05 25.65
C VAL A 29 -10.81 -6.80 24.84
N ILE A 30 -9.62 -6.22 25.07
CA ILE A 30 -9.14 -5.07 24.29
C ILE A 30 -9.00 -5.45 22.81
N THR A 31 -8.39 -6.60 22.51
CA THR A 31 -8.25 -7.10 21.13
C THR A 31 -9.61 -7.27 20.46
N LEU A 32 -10.59 -7.84 21.17
CA LEU A 32 -11.95 -8.04 20.68
C LEU A 32 -12.64 -6.69 20.43
N PHE A 33 -12.48 -5.72 21.32
CA PHE A 33 -13.00 -4.36 21.14
C PHE A 33 -12.37 -3.65 19.93
N CYS A 34 -11.05 -3.72 19.76
CA CYS A 34 -10.38 -3.17 18.57
C CYS A 34 -10.88 -3.84 17.27
N GLN A 35 -11.15 -5.15 17.31
CA GLN A 35 -11.70 -5.88 16.17
C GLN A 35 -13.14 -5.42 15.86
N LEU A 36 -13.95 -5.15 16.89
CA LEU A 36 -15.30 -4.59 16.74
C LEU A 36 -15.28 -3.16 16.20
N LEU A 37 -14.28 -2.35 16.53
CA LEU A 37 -14.12 -1.02 15.93
C LEU A 37 -13.71 -1.10 14.45
N SER A 38 -12.98 -2.15 14.08
CA SER A 38 -12.56 -2.42 12.70
C SER A 38 -13.67 -3.05 11.84
N PHE A 39 -14.89 -3.17 12.37
CA PHE A 39 -16.04 -3.81 11.72
C PHE A 39 -16.46 -3.09 10.43
N SER A 40 -16.08 -1.83 10.23
CA SER A 40 -16.28 -1.11 8.97
C SER A 40 -15.54 -1.76 7.78
N HIS A 41 -14.47 -2.52 8.03
CA HIS A 41 -13.75 -3.28 7.01
C HIS A 41 -14.27 -4.72 6.92
N PHE A 42 -15.55 -4.89 6.57
CA PHE A 42 -16.16 -6.19 6.30
C PHE A 42 -15.47 -6.89 5.12
N GLY A 43 -14.63 -7.88 5.41
CA GLY A 43 -13.95 -8.69 4.40
C GLY A 43 -13.35 -9.97 4.99
N ILE A 44 -12.53 -10.66 4.20
CA ILE A 44 -11.85 -11.91 4.60
C ILE A 44 -11.06 -11.74 5.92
N LEU A 45 -10.49 -10.55 6.15
CA LEU A 45 -9.77 -10.20 7.37
C LEU A 45 -10.65 -10.31 8.62
N PHE A 46 -11.95 -10.01 8.52
CA PHE A 46 -12.88 -10.11 9.64
C PHE A 46 -13.06 -11.57 10.08
N ILE A 47 -13.25 -12.48 9.13
CA ILE A 47 -13.40 -13.93 9.41
C ILE A 47 -12.14 -14.45 10.10
N SER A 48 -10.95 -14.09 9.58
CA SER A 48 -9.68 -14.49 10.19
C SER A 48 -9.53 -13.96 11.63
N GLY A 49 -9.93 -12.71 11.87
CA GLY A 49 -9.94 -12.11 13.20
C GLY A 49 -10.88 -12.82 14.17
N CYS A 50 -12.09 -13.17 13.72
CA CYS A 50 -13.05 -13.96 14.52
C CYS A 50 -12.48 -15.32 14.92
N CYS A 51 -11.84 -16.04 14.00
CA CYS A 51 -11.18 -17.32 14.30
C CYS A 51 -10.11 -17.19 15.37
N ILE A 52 -9.28 -16.14 15.29
CA ILE A 52 -8.23 -15.84 16.28
C ILE A 52 -8.84 -15.53 17.64
N VAL A 53 -9.90 -14.71 17.69
CA VAL A 53 -10.61 -14.38 18.94
C VAL A 53 -11.21 -15.63 19.60
N ILE A 54 -11.84 -16.52 18.83
CA ILE A 54 -12.38 -17.79 19.33
C ILE A 54 -11.26 -18.67 19.90
N LEU A 55 -10.13 -18.78 19.21
CA LEU A 55 -8.94 -19.48 19.70
C LEU A 55 -8.41 -18.88 21.02
N GLY A 56 -8.35 -17.56 21.11
CA GLY A 56 -7.95 -16.85 22.32
C GLY A 56 -8.90 -17.11 23.49
N ALA A 57 -10.21 -17.08 23.23
CA ALA A 57 -11.23 -17.40 24.23
C ALA A 57 -11.08 -18.84 24.74
N ILE A 58 -10.94 -19.83 23.84
CA ILE A 58 -10.72 -21.23 24.22
C ILE A 58 -9.44 -21.38 25.05
N GLY A 59 -8.36 -20.70 24.67
CA GLY A 59 -7.09 -20.71 25.41
C GLY A 59 -7.22 -20.18 26.84
N VAL A 60 -8.02 -19.13 27.03
CA VAL A 60 -8.33 -18.58 28.36
C VAL A 60 -9.17 -19.54 29.18
N PHE A 61 -10.23 -20.12 28.61
CA PHE A 61 -11.13 -21.02 29.33
C PHE A 61 -10.44 -22.34 29.73
N LYS A 62 -9.53 -22.84 28.90
CA LYS A 62 -8.76 -24.06 29.20
C LYS A 62 -7.51 -23.83 30.06
N GLU A 63 -7.17 -22.58 30.38
CA GLU A 63 -5.96 -22.18 31.12
C GLU A 63 -4.67 -22.84 30.58
N SER A 64 -4.64 -23.16 29.28
CA SER A 64 -3.54 -23.87 28.65
C SER A 64 -2.51 -22.90 28.11
N ARG A 65 -1.32 -22.90 28.72
CA ARG A 65 -0.20 -22.02 28.32
C ARG A 65 0.21 -22.22 26.87
N ALA A 66 0.18 -23.46 26.38
CA ALA A 66 0.55 -23.76 25.00
C ALA A 66 -0.40 -23.07 24.01
N ILE A 67 -1.71 -23.10 24.29
CA ILE A 67 -2.71 -22.45 23.43
C ILE A 67 -2.54 -20.93 23.46
N ILE A 68 -2.28 -20.35 24.65
CA ILE A 68 -2.03 -18.91 24.78
C ILE A 68 -0.77 -18.48 23.99
N LEU A 69 0.32 -19.25 24.07
CA LEU A 69 1.54 -18.96 23.29
C LEU A 69 1.31 -19.06 21.79
N ILE A 70 0.58 -20.09 21.33
CA ILE A 70 0.19 -20.23 19.92
C ILE A 70 -0.67 -19.05 19.46
N TYR A 71 -1.64 -18.64 20.28
CA TYR A 71 -2.48 -17.47 20.01
C TYR A 71 -1.65 -16.19 19.85
N ILE A 72 -0.71 -15.92 20.76
CA ILE A 72 0.17 -14.75 20.68
C ILE A 72 1.01 -14.81 19.40
N GLY A 73 1.62 -15.96 19.10
CA GLY A 73 2.44 -16.15 17.90
C GLY A 73 1.66 -15.92 16.60
N LEU A 74 0.47 -16.51 16.49
CA LEU A 74 -0.41 -16.30 15.33
C LEU A 74 -0.82 -14.84 15.18
N ASN A 75 -1.14 -14.17 16.30
CA ASN A 75 -1.54 -12.76 16.27
C ASN A 75 -0.42 -11.86 15.74
N VAL A 76 0.82 -12.07 16.22
CA VAL A 76 2.00 -11.33 15.75
C VAL A 76 2.25 -11.55 14.26
N ILE A 77 2.15 -12.80 13.80
CA ILE A 77 2.35 -13.13 12.37
C ILE A 77 1.29 -12.45 11.51
N CYS A 78 0.00 -12.57 11.86
CA CYS A 78 -1.08 -11.91 11.13
C CYS A 78 -0.89 -10.39 11.07
N LYS A 79 -0.50 -9.76 12.18
CA LYS A 79 -0.24 -8.32 12.21
C LYS A 79 0.97 -7.92 11.37
N ALA A 80 2.02 -8.73 11.34
CA ALA A 80 3.17 -8.49 10.46
C ALA A 80 2.75 -8.52 8.98
N PHE A 81 1.88 -9.46 8.59
CA PHE A 81 1.31 -9.50 7.23
C PHE A 81 0.44 -8.29 6.93
N ASP A 82 -0.48 -7.91 7.83
CA ASP A 82 -1.33 -6.71 7.67
C ASP A 82 -0.49 -5.45 7.43
N VAL A 83 0.56 -5.25 8.24
CA VAL A 83 1.46 -4.10 8.14
C VAL A 83 2.25 -4.12 6.84
N THR A 84 2.80 -5.28 6.45
CA THR A 84 3.57 -5.42 5.20
C THR A 84 2.70 -5.13 3.99
N PHE A 85 1.47 -5.66 3.97
CA PHE A 85 0.51 -5.40 2.91
C PHE A 85 0.13 -3.91 2.86
N SER A 86 -0.20 -3.31 4.01
CA SER A 86 -0.53 -1.89 4.10
C SER A 86 0.60 -0.99 3.59
N LEU A 87 1.86 -1.34 3.92
CA LEU A 87 3.03 -0.62 3.43
C LEU A 87 3.20 -0.76 1.91
N ALA A 88 2.96 -1.95 1.36
CA ALA A 88 3.00 -2.17 -0.09
C ALA A 88 1.92 -1.34 -0.82
N PHE A 89 0.70 -1.30 -0.28
CA PHE A 89 -0.37 -0.45 -0.81
C PHE A 89 -0.04 1.03 -0.71
N TRP A 90 0.56 1.47 0.40
CA TRP A 90 1.02 2.84 0.55
C TRP A 90 2.08 3.22 -0.48
N ASN A 91 3.07 2.35 -0.71
CA ASN A 91 4.10 2.56 -1.72
C ASN A 91 3.49 2.62 -3.13
N LEU A 92 2.51 1.76 -3.43
CA LEU A 92 1.79 1.81 -4.71
C LEU A 92 0.99 3.10 -4.88
N ALA A 93 0.32 3.56 -3.83
CA ALA A 93 -0.44 4.82 -3.85
C ALA A 93 0.47 6.03 -4.07
N GLN A 94 1.65 6.05 -3.42
CA GLN A 94 2.66 7.09 -3.67
C GLN A 94 3.16 7.05 -5.11
N PHE A 95 3.43 5.87 -5.65
CA PHE A 95 3.87 5.72 -7.04
C PHE A 95 2.85 6.26 -8.05
N ILE A 96 1.56 5.96 -7.85
CA ILE A 96 0.48 6.48 -8.71
C ILE A 96 0.42 8.01 -8.60
N LYS A 97 0.47 8.55 -7.38
CA LYS A 97 0.47 9.99 -7.15
C LYS A 97 1.66 10.68 -7.84
N ASP A 98 2.86 10.12 -7.71
CA ASP A 98 4.07 10.67 -8.34
C ASP A 98 3.98 10.62 -9.87
N ARG A 99 3.40 9.56 -10.43
CA ARG A 99 3.15 9.46 -11.87
C ARG A 99 2.21 10.56 -12.35
N ASP A 100 1.10 10.79 -11.66
CA ASP A 100 0.14 11.83 -12.04
C ASP A 100 0.76 13.23 -12.00
N VAL A 101 1.58 13.52 -10.98
CA VAL A 101 2.31 14.79 -10.88
C VAL A 101 3.33 14.95 -12.01
N SER A 102 4.03 13.88 -12.41
CA SER A 102 5.01 13.94 -13.49
C SER A 102 4.38 14.17 -14.87
N GLN A 103 3.16 13.68 -15.11
CA GLN A 103 2.45 13.88 -16.36
C GLN A 103 1.88 15.30 -16.52
N GLN A 104 1.70 16.03 -15.41
CA GLN A 104 1.18 17.40 -15.45
C GLN A 104 2.26 18.45 -15.75
N LEU A 105 3.54 18.12 -15.62
CA LEU A 105 4.60 19.07 -15.95
C LEU A 105 4.64 19.25 -17.47
N PRO A 106 4.51 20.49 -18.00
CA PRO A 106 4.64 20.73 -19.42
C PRO A 106 6.04 20.27 -19.83
N VAL A 107 6.11 19.27 -20.69
CA VAL A 107 7.38 18.78 -21.22
C VAL A 107 7.94 19.89 -22.10
N VAL A 108 8.82 20.72 -21.54
CA VAL A 108 9.61 21.69 -22.30
C VAL A 108 10.65 20.88 -23.05
N TYR A 109 10.32 20.47 -24.26
CA TYR A 109 11.29 19.90 -25.17
C TYR A 109 12.27 21.01 -25.54
N GLU A 110 13.46 21.01 -24.93
CA GLU A 110 14.57 21.81 -25.44
C GLU A 110 15.02 21.16 -26.75
N VAL A 111 14.42 21.60 -27.85
CA VAL A 111 14.83 21.18 -29.19
C VAL A 111 16.20 21.79 -29.46
N ARG A 112 17.26 21.08 -29.07
CA ARG A 112 18.63 21.44 -29.45
C ARG A 112 18.80 21.12 -30.93
N ILE A 113 18.70 22.15 -31.77
CA ILE A 113 19.01 22.05 -33.19
C ILE A 113 20.54 22.07 -33.33
N ASP A 114 21.16 20.89 -33.28
CA ASP A 114 22.61 20.73 -33.49
C ASP A 114 23.01 20.79 -34.97
N GLN A 115 22.05 20.92 -35.89
CA GLN A 115 22.36 21.07 -37.31
C GLN A 115 22.45 22.55 -37.68
N PRO A 116 23.58 23.03 -38.23
CA PRO A 116 23.64 24.37 -38.80
C PRO A 116 22.63 24.40 -39.94
N ILE A 117 21.61 25.24 -39.80
CA ILE A 117 20.66 25.52 -40.87
C ILE A 117 21.50 26.08 -42.02
N ARG A 118 21.78 25.25 -43.03
CA ARG A 118 22.29 25.71 -44.32
C ARG A 118 21.12 26.39 -45.01
N ILE A 119 20.83 27.63 -44.60
CA ILE A 119 20.02 28.53 -45.40
C ILE A 119 20.81 28.70 -46.70
N ALA A 120 20.30 28.10 -47.78
CA ALA A 120 20.85 28.33 -49.11
C ALA A 120 20.73 29.83 -49.38
N ALA A 121 21.84 30.55 -49.18
CA ALA A 121 22.00 31.97 -49.42
C ALA A 121 22.03 32.24 -50.93
N SER A 122 20.95 31.89 -51.62
CA SER A 122 20.81 32.04 -53.08
C SER A 122 20.00 33.29 -53.46
N ALA A 123 19.68 34.18 -52.53
CA ALA A 123 19.02 35.44 -52.86
C ALA A 123 19.43 36.57 -51.90
N LEU A 124 20.01 37.60 -52.50
CA LEU A 124 20.31 38.95 -52.00
C LEU A 124 21.54 39.13 -51.10
N GLY A 125 22.50 39.85 -51.67
CA GLY A 125 23.64 40.39 -50.95
C GLY A 125 23.29 41.59 -50.08
N SER A 126 24.32 42.00 -49.34
CA SER A 126 24.42 43.19 -48.49
C SER A 126 23.93 43.03 -47.06
N GLU A 127 24.94 42.96 -46.18
CA GLU A 127 25.04 43.59 -44.86
C GLU A 127 24.60 42.81 -43.59
N ASP A 128 25.66 42.46 -42.84
CA ASP A 128 25.82 42.30 -41.40
C ASP A 128 24.89 41.32 -40.64
N PRO A 129 25.40 40.13 -40.22
CA PRO A 129 24.60 39.15 -39.50
C PRO A 129 24.37 39.58 -38.04
N THR A 130 23.32 40.36 -37.82
CA THR A 130 22.80 40.63 -36.48
C THR A 130 22.00 39.42 -36.00
N PHE A 131 22.49 38.72 -34.97
CA PHE A 131 21.75 37.64 -34.32
C PHE A 131 20.50 38.19 -33.64
N ILE A 132 19.33 37.98 -34.24
CA ILE A 132 18.04 38.27 -33.60
C ILE A 132 17.53 36.97 -32.97
N PRO A 133 17.39 36.89 -31.63
CA PRO A 133 16.75 35.73 -31.00
C PRO A 133 15.27 35.70 -31.40
N VAL A 134 14.89 34.75 -32.24
CA VAL A 134 13.49 34.51 -32.60
C VAL A 134 12.84 33.69 -31.49
N ASN A 135 12.03 34.34 -30.67
CA ASN A 135 11.23 33.66 -29.65
C ASN A 135 9.96 33.10 -30.30
N VAL A 136 9.99 31.83 -30.72
CA VAL A 136 8.81 31.16 -31.29
C VAL A 136 7.94 30.64 -30.15
N SER A 137 6.94 31.42 -29.73
CA SER A 137 5.89 30.93 -28.84
C SER A 137 4.91 30.07 -29.65
N VAL A 138 5.08 28.75 -29.60
CA VAL A 138 4.11 27.82 -30.18
C VAL A 138 2.86 27.82 -29.28
N PRO A 139 1.66 28.15 -29.79
CA PRO A 139 0.44 28.06 -29.02
C PRO A 139 0.21 26.59 -28.62
N PHE A 140 0.18 26.33 -27.32
CA PHE A 140 -0.23 25.04 -26.80
C PHE A 140 -1.71 24.84 -27.10
N ALA A 141 -2.02 24.12 -28.19
CA ALA A 141 -3.31 23.48 -28.32
C ALA A 141 -3.35 22.31 -27.31
N PRO A 142 -4.44 22.14 -26.55
CA PRO A 142 -4.63 20.95 -25.73
C PRO A 142 -4.49 19.73 -26.63
N VAL A 143 -3.59 18.82 -26.27
CA VAL A 143 -3.55 17.50 -26.92
C VAL A 143 -4.81 16.78 -26.46
N GLU A 144 -5.87 16.84 -27.28
CA GLU A 144 -6.95 15.87 -27.19
C GLU A 144 -6.29 14.49 -27.32
N GLN A 145 -6.25 13.76 -26.21
CA GLN A 145 -5.95 12.33 -26.22
C GLN A 145 -7.09 11.67 -27.01
N SER A 146 -6.93 11.61 -28.33
CA SER A 146 -7.66 10.69 -29.18
C SER A 146 -7.37 9.31 -28.63
N GLU A 147 -8.39 8.74 -27.99
CA GLU A 147 -8.48 7.36 -27.59
C GLU A 147 -8.24 6.52 -28.85
N ILE A 148 -7.00 6.08 -29.06
CA ILE A 148 -6.66 5.13 -30.12
C ILE A 148 -7.33 3.82 -29.69
N ALA A 149 -8.56 3.63 -30.17
CA ALA A 149 -9.23 2.35 -30.12
C ALA A 149 -8.29 1.33 -30.78
N VAL A 150 -7.72 0.43 -29.98
CA VAL A 150 -6.94 -0.69 -30.47
C VAL A 150 -7.90 -1.60 -31.23
N PRO A 151 -7.83 -1.70 -32.57
CA PRO A 151 -8.74 -2.53 -33.32
C PRO A 151 -8.28 -3.99 -33.16
N GLY A 152 -9.06 -4.81 -32.45
CA GLY A 152 -8.97 -6.26 -32.59
C GLY A 152 -8.82 -7.14 -31.35
N GLU A 153 -9.27 -6.74 -30.17
CA GLU A 153 -9.48 -7.73 -29.10
C GLU A 153 -10.89 -8.32 -29.21
N THR A 154 -11.02 -9.39 -30.00
CA THR A 154 -12.16 -10.30 -29.92
C THR A 154 -12.19 -10.95 -28.52
N PRO A 155 -13.32 -10.89 -27.79
CA PRO A 155 -13.42 -11.51 -26.48
C PRO A 155 -13.27 -13.04 -26.58
N PRO A 156 -12.61 -13.70 -25.61
CA PRO A 156 -12.48 -15.15 -25.61
C PRO A 156 -13.85 -15.82 -25.46
N PRO A 157 -14.08 -16.97 -26.14
CA PRO A 157 -15.32 -17.71 -26.01
C PRO A 157 -15.41 -18.27 -24.59
N TYR A 158 -16.50 -17.95 -23.89
CA TYR A 158 -16.82 -18.55 -22.61
C TYR A 158 -17.15 -20.04 -22.84
N GLU A 159 -16.44 -20.94 -22.16
CA GLU A 159 -16.86 -22.33 -22.02
C GLU A 159 -17.99 -22.39 -20.97
N GLU A 160 -19.22 -22.68 -21.42
CA GLU A 160 -20.27 -23.18 -20.53
C GLU A 160 -19.89 -24.60 -20.07
N LYS A 161 -19.77 -24.80 -18.75
CA LYS A 161 -19.77 -26.11 -18.12
C LYS A 161 -20.50 -26.06 -16.78
#